data_AF-A0A9E3N6C9-F1
#
_entry.id   AF-A0A9E3N6C9-F1
#
_cell.length_a   1.000
_cell.length_b   1.000
_cell.length_c   1.000
_cell.angle_alpha   90.00
_cell.angle_beta   90.00
_cell.angle_gamma   90.00
#
_symmetry.space_group_name_H-M   'P 1'
#
loop_
_entity.id
_entity.type
_entity.pdbx_description
1 polymer ?
#
loop_
_entity_poly.entity_id
_entity_poly.type
_entity_poly.pdbx_seq_one_letter_code
_entity_poly.pdbx_strand_id
1 'polypeptide(L)'
;MTHTAFSRWTLLLLAMTASRLSGCGYNQFQSKDEAVKAAWGEVVNQYQRRADLIPNLVNTVKGYASHEKETLESVTRARAAATSFQITPEVLNNPEAFKKFQQVQGELSNALSRLMAVSEKYPDLKADTSFRDLQSQLEG
;
A
#
# COMPACT_ATOMS: atom_id res chain seq x y z
N MET A 1 27.02 -50.10 40.45
CA MET A 1 26.07 -50.16 39.31
C MET A 1 25.04 -49.02 39.28
N THR A 2 25.10 -48.04 40.19
CA THR A 2 24.12 -46.94 40.32
C THR A 2 24.43 -45.69 39.47
N HIS A 3 25.70 -45.46 39.10
CA HIS A 3 26.12 -44.27 38.34
C HIS A 3 25.65 -44.29 36.86
N THR A 4 25.52 -45.46 36.25
CA THR A 4 25.10 -45.59 34.84
C THR A 4 23.61 -45.35 34.65
N ALA A 5 22.78 -45.68 35.65
CA ALA A 5 21.34 -45.42 35.62
C ALA A 5 21.02 -43.92 35.75
N PHE A 6 21.75 -43.21 36.60
CA PHE A 6 21.58 -41.76 36.81
C PHE A 6 21.97 -40.94 35.56
N SER A 7 23.04 -41.33 34.87
CA SER A 7 23.48 -40.71 33.61
C SER A 7 22.50 -40.92 32.44
N ARG A 8 21.83 -42.08 32.38
CA ARG A 8 20.81 -42.37 31.36
C ARG A 8 19.54 -41.54 31.54
N TRP A 9 19.13 -41.29 32.78
CA TRP A 9 17.96 -40.46 33.08
C TRP A 9 18.20 -38.97 32.80
N THR A 10 19.41 -38.48 33.07
CA THR A 10 19.78 -37.08 32.72
C THR A 10 19.82 -36.85 31.21
N LEU A 11 20.32 -37.81 30.43
CA LEU A 11 20.30 -37.72 28.96
C LEU A 11 18.89 -37.73 28.38
N LEU A 12 17.99 -38.56 28.92
CA LEU A 12 16.58 -38.60 28.49
C LEU A 12 15.83 -37.30 28.82
N LEU A 13 16.08 -36.72 30.00
CA LEU A 13 15.50 -35.42 30.38
C LEU A 13 16.01 -34.30 29.48
N LEU A 14 17.31 -34.30 29.14
CA LEU A 14 17.91 -33.32 28.23
C LEU A 14 17.34 -33.42 26.80
N ALA A 15 17.08 -34.64 26.32
CA ALA A 15 16.46 -34.87 25.01
C ALA A 15 14.99 -34.41 24.99
N MET A 16 14.24 -34.62 26.07
CA MET A 16 12.86 -34.13 26.20
C MET A 16 12.77 -32.60 26.29
N THR A 17 13.71 -31.94 26.97
CA THR A 17 13.74 -30.47 27.01
C THR A 17 14.18 -29.89 25.67
N ALA A 18 15.18 -30.48 25.01
CA ALA A 18 15.62 -30.03 23.68
C ALA A 18 14.52 -30.12 22.61
N SER A 19 13.72 -31.19 22.63
CA SER A 19 12.58 -31.35 21.70
C SER A 19 11.43 -30.38 21.96
N ARG A 20 11.33 -29.79 23.17
CA ARG A 20 10.35 -28.73 23.48
C ARG A 20 10.78 -27.36 22.95
N LEU A 21 12.05 -27.14 22.59
CA LEU A 21 12.54 -25.85 22.06
C LEU A 21 12.41 -25.73 20.53
N SER A 22 12.28 -26.84 19.79
CA SER A 22 12.35 -26.83 18.32
C SER A 22 11.14 -26.22 17.60
N GLY A 23 10.03 -25.93 18.31
CA GLY A 23 8.77 -25.46 17.70
C GLY A 23 8.40 -23.99 17.95
N CYS A 24 9.02 -23.33 18.94
CA CYS A 24 8.64 -21.98 19.36
C CYS A 24 9.51 -20.92 18.66
N GLY A 25 9.26 -20.64 17.38
CA GLY A 25 9.88 -19.49 16.71
C GLY A 25 9.75 -19.49 15.20
N TYR A 26 10.02 -20.62 14.54
CA TYR A 26 9.99 -20.72 13.07
C TYR A 26 8.60 -20.38 12.50
N ASN A 27 7.54 -20.96 13.08
CA ASN A 27 6.16 -20.67 12.68
C ASN A 27 5.76 -19.20 12.94
N GLN A 28 6.37 -18.56 13.93
CA GLN A 28 6.06 -17.16 14.25
C GLN A 28 6.70 -16.20 13.25
N PHE A 29 7.91 -16.48 12.77
CA PHE A 29 8.55 -15.69 11.72
C PHE A 29 7.80 -15.80 10.39
N GLN A 30 7.46 -17.01 9.97
CA GLN A 30 6.68 -17.21 8.75
C GLN A 30 5.30 -16.54 8.84
N SER A 31 4.60 -16.69 9.96
CA SER A 31 3.30 -16.03 10.16
C SER A 31 3.40 -14.51 10.11
N LYS A 32 4.45 -13.91 10.68
CA LYS A 32 4.68 -12.46 10.61
C LYS A 32 5.02 -12.00 9.19
N ASP A 33 5.83 -12.75 8.45
CA ASP A 33 6.17 -12.45 7.06
C ASP A 33 4.94 -12.43 6.15
N GLU A 34 4.08 -13.44 6.27
CA GLU A 34 2.82 -13.50 5.52
C GLU A 34 1.86 -12.37 5.93
N ALA A 35 1.82 -12.00 7.21
CA ALA A 35 1.04 -10.84 7.66
C ALA A 35 1.53 -9.52 7.06
N VAL A 36 2.84 -9.33 6.93
CA VAL A 36 3.43 -8.15 6.27
C VAL A 36 3.08 -8.12 4.78
N LYS A 37 3.22 -9.25 4.07
CA LYS A 37 2.82 -9.35 2.66
C LYS A 37 1.34 -9.06 2.45
N ALA A 38 0.48 -9.59 3.32
CA ALA A 38 -0.96 -9.34 3.25
C ALA A 38 -1.29 -7.86 3.48
N ALA A 39 -0.71 -7.24 4.51
CA ALA A 39 -0.88 -5.81 4.78
C ALA A 39 -0.35 -4.95 3.62
N TRP A 40 0.78 -5.34 3.02
CA TRP A 40 1.31 -4.65 1.84
C TRP A 40 0.39 -4.78 0.63
N GLY A 41 -0.15 -5.98 0.37
CA GLY A 41 -1.13 -6.19 -0.68
C GLY A 41 -2.34 -5.28 -0.53
N GLU A 42 -2.83 -5.09 0.70
CA GLU A 42 -3.93 -4.15 0.97
C GLU A 42 -3.54 -2.71 0.63
N VAL A 43 -2.36 -2.25 1.04
CA VAL A 43 -1.84 -0.91 0.69
C VAL A 43 -1.81 -0.73 -0.83
N VAL A 44 -1.27 -1.71 -1.55
CA VAL A 44 -1.19 -1.69 -3.02
C VAL A 44 -2.57 -1.62 -3.65
N ASN A 45 -3.53 -2.40 -3.16
CA ASN A 45 -4.89 -2.42 -3.65
C ASN A 45 -5.58 -1.05 -3.50
N GLN A 46 -5.36 -0.37 -2.37
CA GLN A 46 -5.92 0.96 -2.13
C GLN A 46 -5.34 2.00 -3.09
N TYR A 47 -4.01 2.01 -3.28
CA TYR A 47 -3.38 2.90 -4.25
C TYR A 47 -3.81 2.63 -5.69
N GLN A 48 -3.98 1.35 -6.06
CA GLN A 48 -4.46 0.96 -7.38
C GLN A 48 -5.90 1.44 -7.61
N ARG A 49 -6.80 1.21 -6.64
CA ARG A 49 -8.20 1.69 -6.71
C ARG A 49 -8.27 3.19 -6.87
N ARG A 50 -7.49 3.94 -6.08
CA ARG A 50 -7.37 5.40 -6.21
C ARG A 50 -6.92 5.78 -7.62
N ALA A 51 -5.91 5.11 -8.17
CA ALA A 51 -5.41 5.38 -9.51
C ALA A 51 -6.45 5.06 -10.60
N ASP A 52 -7.28 4.04 -10.42
CA ASP A 52 -8.30 3.62 -11.37
C ASP A 52 -9.51 4.56 -11.45
N LEU A 53 -9.77 5.33 -10.39
CA LEU A 53 -10.84 6.33 -10.36
C LEU A 53 -10.45 7.66 -11.05
N ILE A 54 -9.16 7.96 -11.14
CA ILE A 54 -8.65 9.24 -11.67
C ILE A 54 -9.14 9.54 -13.10
N PRO A 55 -9.17 8.60 -14.06
CA PRO A 55 -9.67 8.89 -15.40
C PRO A 55 -11.11 9.41 -15.39
N ASN A 56 -11.98 8.83 -14.56
CA ASN A 56 -13.36 9.29 -14.40
C ASN A 56 -13.40 10.69 -13.77
N LEU A 57 -12.59 10.93 -12.73
CA LEU A 57 -12.46 12.26 -12.11
C LEU A 57 -12.01 13.32 -13.12
N VAL A 58 -10.96 13.04 -13.91
CA VAL A 58 -10.43 13.94 -14.94
C VAL A 58 -11.49 14.23 -16.00
N ASN A 59 -12.25 13.22 -16.43
CA ASN A 59 -13.32 13.40 -17.41
C ASN A 59 -14.45 14.28 -16.86
N THR A 60 -14.88 14.05 -15.61
CA THR A 60 -15.90 14.89 -14.95
C THR A 60 -15.43 16.33 -14.84
N VAL A 61 -14.23 16.57 -14.31
CA VAL A 61 -13.69 17.94 -14.18
C VAL A 61 -13.54 18.61 -15.54
N LYS A 62 -13.08 17.88 -16.57
CA LYS A 62 -12.92 18.42 -17.93
C LYS A 62 -14.25 18.90 -18.54
N GLY A 63 -15.38 18.31 -18.16
CA GLY A 63 -16.71 18.75 -18.59
C GLY A 63 -17.06 20.18 -18.15
N TYR A 64 -16.56 20.61 -16.98
CA TYR A 64 -16.84 21.92 -16.40
C TYR A 64 -15.67 22.91 -16.53
N ALA A 65 -14.43 22.40 -16.49
CA ALA A 65 -13.22 23.19 -16.35
C ALA A 65 -12.20 22.86 -17.47
N SER A 66 -12.65 22.77 -18.72
CA SER A 66 -11.81 22.40 -19.86
C SER A 66 -10.60 23.31 -20.10
N HIS A 67 -10.62 24.54 -19.57
CA HIS A 67 -9.51 25.49 -19.63
C HIS A 67 -8.37 25.18 -18.65
N GLU A 68 -8.61 24.33 -17.63
CA GLU A 68 -7.63 23.90 -16.61
C GLU A 68 -6.70 22.80 -17.14
N LYS A 69 -6.21 22.95 -18.38
CA LYS A 69 -5.43 21.93 -19.09
C LYS A 69 -4.19 21.51 -18.33
N GLU A 70 -3.43 22.48 -17.82
CA GLU A 70 -2.20 22.21 -17.07
C GLU A 70 -2.46 21.35 -15.81
N THR A 71 -3.54 21.66 -15.09
CA THR A 71 -3.96 20.89 -13.91
C THR A 71 -4.38 19.47 -14.28
N LEU A 72 -5.23 19.32 -15.30
CA LEU A 72 -5.71 18.00 -15.75
C LEU A 72 -4.57 17.13 -16.30
N GLU A 73 -3.63 17.73 -17.05
CA GLU A 73 -2.43 17.05 -17.52
C GLU A 73 -1.51 16.67 -16.36
N SER A 74 -1.33 17.54 -15.36
CA SER A 74 -0.54 17.22 -14.18
C SER A 74 -1.09 15.99 -13.44
N VAL A 75 -2.41 15.87 -13.30
CA VAL A 75 -3.07 14.72 -12.67
C VAL A 75 -2.88 13.46 -13.51
N THR A 76 -3.06 13.57 -14.83
CA THR A 76 -2.90 12.44 -15.75
C THR A 76 -1.46 11.92 -15.77
N ARG A 77 -0.46 12.82 -15.79
CA ARG A 77 0.96 12.46 -15.72
C ARG A 77 1.31 11.81 -14.37
N ALA A 78 0.85 12.38 -13.27
CA ALA A 78 1.13 11.84 -11.94
C ALA A 78 0.50 10.45 -11.75
N ARG A 79 -0.73 10.23 -12.25
CA ARG A 79 -1.34 8.91 -12.32
C ARG A 79 -0.48 7.93 -13.12
N ALA A 80 -0.08 8.32 -14.33
CA ALA A 80 0.73 7.46 -15.19
C ALA A 80 2.05 7.04 -14.52
N ALA A 81 2.70 7.96 -13.81
CA ALA A 81 3.91 7.69 -13.03
C ALA A 81 3.64 6.76 -11.82
N ALA A 82 2.50 6.92 -11.14
CA ALA A 82 2.13 6.06 -10.03
C ALA A 82 1.77 4.63 -10.48
N THR A 83 1.14 4.47 -11.64
CA THR A 83 0.73 3.15 -12.18
C THR A 83 1.82 2.43 -12.97
N SER A 84 2.83 3.15 -13.49
CA SER A 84 3.94 2.53 -14.23
C SER A 84 4.97 1.87 -13.32
N PHE A 85 4.98 2.23 -12.04
CA PHE A 85 5.82 1.60 -11.04
C PHE A 85 5.25 0.23 -10.67
N GLN A 86 6.02 -0.83 -10.88
CA GLN A 86 5.60 -2.18 -10.56
C GLN A 86 5.73 -2.41 -9.06
N ILE A 87 4.60 -2.44 -8.36
CA ILE A 87 4.59 -2.60 -6.90
C ILE A 87 4.63 -4.08 -6.55
N THR A 88 5.82 -4.58 -6.23
CA THR A 88 6.03 -5.96 -5.79
C THR A 88 6.34 -6.01 -4.29
N PRO A 89 6.24 -7.18 -3.62
CA PRO A 89 6.62 -7.31 -2.21
C PRO A 89 8.08 -6.95 -1.94
N GLU A 90 8.97 -7.12 -2.92
CA GLU A 90 10.40 -6.81 -2.80
C GLU A 90 10.68 -5.30 -2.62
N VAL A 91 9.72 -4.44 -2.97
CA VAL A 91 9.79 -2.99 -2.75
C VAL A 91 10.04 -2.68 -1.27
N LEU A 92 9.46 -3.45 -0.34
CA LEU A 92 9.65 -3.26 1.11
C LEU A 92 11.09 -3.50 1.57
N ASN A 93 11.84 -4.33 0.85
CA ASN A 93 13.21 -4.70 1.18
C ASN A 93 14.24 -3.86 0.41
N ASN A 94 13.80 -2.95 -0.47
CA ASN A 94 14.65 -2.08 -1.26
C ASN A 94 14.36 -0.61 -0.93
N PRO A 95 15.24 0.08 -0.17
CA PRO A 95 15.04 1.47 0.23
C PRO A 95 14.86 2.44 -0.94
N GLU A 96 15.55 2.23 -2.06
CA GLU A 96 15.43 3.09 -3.23
C GLU A 96 14.09 2.89 -3.94
N ALA A 97 13.65 1.64 -4.09
CA ALA A 97 12.36 1.31 -4.67
C ALA A 97 11.22 1.84 -3.79
N PHE A 98 11.32 1.67 -2.46
CA PHE A 98 10.34 2.20 -1.51
C PHE A 98 10.29 3.73 -1.55
N LYS A 99 11.44 4.41 -1.59
CA LYS A 99 11.50 5.86 -1.75
C LYS A 99 10.87 6.31 -3.06
N LYS A 100 11.10 5.59 -4.17
CA LYS A 100 10.48 5.91 -5.45
C LYS A 100 8.96 5.72 -5.41
N PHE A 101 8.49 4.65 -4.79
CA PHE A 101 7.07 4.40 -4.55
C PHE A 101 6.45 5.57 -3.77
N GLN A 102 7.03 5.96 -2.63
CA GLN A 102 6.55 7.10 -1.84
C GLN A 102 6.54 8.40 -2.65
N GLN A 103 7.57 8.65 -3.45
CA GLN A 103 7.66 9.83 -4.29
C GLN A 103 6.50 9.90 -5.29
N VAL A 104 6.26 8.84 -6.07
CA VAL A 104 5.20 8.88 -7.11
C VAL A 104 3.80 8.96 -6.50
N GLN A 105 3.57 8.30 -5.35
CA GLN A 105 2.30 8.40 -4.63
C GLN A 105 2.08 9.81 -4.03
N GLY A 106 3.16 10.44 -3.56
CA GLY A 106 3.15 11.83 -3.08
C GLY A 106 2.88 12.83 -4.21
N GLU A 107 3.54 12.67 -5.35
CA GLU A 107 3.31 13.49 -6.56
C GLU A 107 1.85 13.43 -7.03
N LEU A 108 1.28 12.22 -7.04
CA LEU A 108 -0.13 12.02 -7.36
C LEU A 108 -1.06 12.70 -6.35
N SER A 109 -0.78 12.54 -5.05
CA SER A 109 -1.57 13.20 -4.00
C SER A 109 -1.52 14.71 -4.13
N ASN A 110 -0.35 15.29 -4.40
CA ASN A 110 -0.19 16.73 -4.61
C ASN A 110 -0.94 17.23 -5.86
N ALA A 111 -0.94 16.46 -6.96
CA ALA A 111 -1.69 16.81 -8.16
C ALA A 111 -3.20 16.80 -7.91
N LEU A 112 -3.70 15.81 -7.16
CA LEU A 112 -5.10 15.74 -6.76
C LEU A 112 -5.49 16.92 -5.85
N SER A 113 -4.65 17.28 -4.87
CA SER A 113 -4.91 18.46 -4.02
C SER A 113 -5.03 19.76 -4.83
N ARG A 114 -4.20 19.94 -5.86
CA ARG A 114 -4.33 21.09 -6.78
C ARG A 114 -5.63 21.04 -7.59
N LEU A 115 -6.04 19.85 -8.05
CA LEU A 115 -7.32 19.67 -8.75
C LEU A 115 -8.51 20.02 -7.83
N MET A 116 -8.44 19.65 -6.54
CA MET A 116 -9.48 20.01 -5.57
C MET A 116 -9.55 21.52 -5.37
N ALA A 117 -8.40 22.20 -5.24
CA ALA A 117 -8.36 23.66 -5.15
C ALA A 117 -8.89 24.36 -6.41
N VAL A 118 -8.70 23.76 -7.59
CA VAL A 118 -9.30 24.24 -8.84
C VAL A 118 -10.81 24.09 -8.80
N SER A 119 -11.34 22.96 -8.31
CA SER A 119 -12.79 22.70 -8.26
C SER A 119 -13.56 23.73 -7.43
N GLU A 120 -12.93 24.35 -6.44
CA GLU A 120 -13.50 25.44 -5.64
C GLU A 120 -13.87 26.68 -6.47
N LYS A 121 -13.23 26.87 -7.63
CA LYS A 121 -13.52 27.97 -8.56
C LYS A 121 -14.70 27.69 -9.49
N TYR A 122 -15.23 26.46 -9.49
CA TYR A 122 -16.28 26.01 -10.39
C TYR A 122 -17.48 25.48 -9.57
N PRO A 123 -18.43 26.35 -9.17
CA PRO A 123 -19.54 25.97 -8.30
C PRO A 123 -20.39 24.81 -8.85
N ASP A 124 -20.63 24.77 -10.16
CA ASP A 124 -21.42 23.71 -10.80
C ASP A 124 -20.71 22.34 -10.73
N LEU A 125 -19.38 22.32 -10.88
CA LEU A 125 -18.59 21.11 -10.69
C LEU A 125 -18.61 20.66 -9.23
N LYS A 126 -18.48 21.61 -8.30
CA LYS A 126 -18.53 21.32 -6.87
C LYS A 126 -19.88 20.74 -6.44
N ALA A 127 -20.96 21.17 -7.08
CA ALA A 127 -22.30 20.67 -6.87
C ALA A 127 -22.59 19.35 -7.62
N ASP A 128 -21.77 18.97 -8.60
CA ASP A 128 -21.95 17.74 -9.38
C ASP A 128 -21.88 16.50 -8.47
N THR A 129 -22.87 15.63 -8.60
CA THR A 129 -22.98 14.43 -7.76
C THR A 129 -21.87 13.43 -8.09
N SER A 130 -21.58 13.24 -9.38
CA SER A 130 -20.53 12.30 -9.81
C SER A 130 -19.15 12.72 -9.30
N PHE A 131 -18.86 14.02 -9.32
CA PHE A 131 -17.62 14.57 -8.77
C PHE A 131 -17.48 14.31 -7.27
N ARG A 132 -18.54 14.57 -6.50
CA ARG A 132 -18.55 14.33 -5.05
C ARG A 132 -18.43 12.84 -4.69
N ASP A 133 -19.07 11.97 -5.44
CA ASP A 133 -18.97 10.52 -5.25
C ASP A 133 -17.54 10.03 -5.53
N LEU A 134 -16.89 10.55 -6.57
CA LEU A 134 -15.50 10.23 -6.89
C LEU A 134 -14.54 10.77 -5.82
N GLN A 135 -14.77 11.98 -5.30
CA GLN A 135 -14.00 12.50 -4.16
C GLN A 135 -14.09 11.57 -2.95
N SER A 136 -15.30 11.16 -2.57
CA SER A 136 -15.51 10.26 -1.43
C SER A 136 -14.81 8.92 -1.61
N GLN A 137 -14.77 8.37 -2.83
CA GLN A 137 -14.06 7.12 -3.12
C GLN A 137 -12.53 7.28 -3.12
N LEU A 138 -12.01 8.48 -3.36
CA LEU A 138 -10.57 8.77 -3.36
C LEU A 138 -10.02 9.04 -1.95
N GLU A 139 -10.89 9.47 -1.02
CA GLU A 139 -10.57 9.70 0.40
C GLU A 139 -10.67 8.44 1.26
N GLY A 140 -11.45 7.45 0.80
CA GLY A 140 -11.69 6.18 1.48
C GLY A 140 -10.59 5.13 1.34
#